data_AF-A0A6I3EL15-F1
#
_entry.id   AF-A0A6I3EL15-F1
#
_cell.length_a   1.000
_cell.length_b   1.000
_cell.length_c   1.000
_cell.angle_alpha   90.00
_cell.angle_beta   90.00
_cell.angle_gamma   90.00
#
_symmetry.space_group_name_H-M   'P 1'
#
loop_
_entity.id
_entity.type
_entity.pdbx_description
1 polymer ?
#
loop_
_entity_poly.entity_id
_entity_poly.type
_entity_poly.pdbx_seq_one_letter_code
_entity_poly.pdbx_strand_id
1 'polypeptide(L)'
;EPNPLVIELVHHLKAAGLRLGVLTNNVREFRDLWWPMLDFANIFDDVVDSHEVGMRKPNRAIYELTLHRLGVEAHRAAFLDDAQSNVDAASAVGIHGIWVDIDPTHAVQRVRQLANL
;
A
#
# COMPACT_ATOMS: atom_id res chain seq x y z
N GLU A 1 -2.08 -4.10 -17.16
CA GLU A 1 -2.21 -2.64 -17.21
C GLU A 1 -2.59 -2.10 -15.84
N PRO A 2 -2.03 -0.97 -15.39
CA PRO A 2 -2.39 -0.33 -14.12
C PRO A 2 -3.83 0.17 -14.13
N ASN A 3 -4.50 0.16 -12.97
CA ASN A 3 -5.86 0.68 -12.85
C ASN A 3 -5.84 2.23 -12.77
N PRO A 4 -6.52 2.95 -13.69
CA PRO A 4 -6.44 4.42 -13.74
C PRO A 4 -7.02 5.11 -12.50
N LEU A 5 -8.08 4.57 -11.87
CA LEU A 5 -8.66 5.16 -10.65
C LEU A 5 -7.68 5.10 -9.47
N VAL A 6 -6.91 4.00 -9.38
CA VAL A 6 -5.89 3.84 -8.34
C VAL A 6 -4.70 4.77 -8.60
N ILE A 7 -4.28 4.93 -9.86
CA ILE A 7 -3.22 5.89 -10.22
C ILE A 7 -3.61 7.31 -9.86
N GLU A 8 -4.83 7.72 -10.22
CA GLU A 8 -5.34 9.06 -9.90
C GLU A 8 -5.40 9.29 -8.38
N LEU A 9 -5.87 8.29 -7.62
CA LEU A 9 -5.89 8.35 -6.16
C LEU A 9 -4.47 8.57 -5.59
N VAL A 10 -3.49 7.80 -6.06
CA VAL A 10 -2.10 7.89 -5.59
C VAL A 10 -1.52 9.30 -5.82
N HIS A 11 -1.76 9.90 -6.98
CA HIS A 11 -1.33 11.28 -7.25
C HIS A 11 -2.03 12.30 -6.35
N HIS A 12 -3.33 12.16 -6.11
CA HIS A 12 -4.06 13.04 -5.19
C HIS A 12 -3.55 12.96 -3.75
N LEU A 13 -3.28 11.75 -3.26
CA LEU A 13 -2.75 11.56 -1.90
C LEU A 13 -1.35 12.16 -1.76
N LYS A 14 -0.49 12.02 -2.79
CA LYS A 14 0.84 12.65 -2.81
C LYS A 14 0.74 14.17 -2.81
N ALA A 15 -0.15 14.73 -3.65
CA ALA A 15 -0.39 16.17 -3.71
C ALA A 15 -0.95 16.74 -2.39
N ALA A 16 -1.72 15.94 -1.65
CA ALA A 16 -2.20 16.27 -0.32
C ALA A 16 -1.13 16.12 0.79
N GLY A 17 0.09 15.71 0.44
CA GLY A 17 1.21 15.58 1.39
C GLY A 17 1.16 14.35 2.29
N LEU A 18 0.36 13.34 1.95
CA LEU A 18 0.37 12.06 2.67
C LEU A 18 1.65 11.28 2.36
N ARG A 19 2.12 10.54 3.36
CA ARG A 19 3.18 9.54 3.17
C ARG A 19 2.61 8.33 2.44
N LEU A 20 3.26 7.93 1.36
CA LEU A 20 2.85 6.81 0.52
C LEU A 20 3.93 5.75 0.53
N GLY A 21 3.53 4.50 0.72
CA GLY A 21 4.42 3.35 0.66
C GLY A 21 3.84 2.20 -0.15
N VAL A 22 4.73 1.38 -0.70
CA VAL A 22 4.36 0.11 -1.32
C VAL A 22 4.76 -1.02 -0.38
N LEU A 23 3.84 -1.93 -0.10
CA LEU A 23 4.12 -3.17 0.62
C LEU A 23 3.69 -4.35 -0.25
N THR A 24 4.65 -5.08 -0.81
CA THR A 24 4.39 -6.08 -1.84
C THR A 24 4.97 -7.45 -1.49
N ASN A 25 4.22 -8.51 -1.79
CA ASN A 25 4.74 -9.87 -1.83
C ASN A 25 5.21 -10.13 -3.25
N ASN A 26 6.50 -10.16 -3.47
CA ASN A 26 7.10 -10.24 -4.80
C ASN A 26 8.32 -11.17 -4.81
N VAL A 27 8.70 -11.58 -6.02
CA VAL A 27 9.99 -12.24 -6.31
C VAL A 27 10.89 -11.26 -7.05
N ARG A 28 12.20 -11.41 -6.88
CA ARG A 28 13.22 -10.47 -7.41
C ARG A 28 13.06 -10.22 -8.91
N GLU A 29 12.81 -11.27 -9.66
CA GLU A 29 12.72 -11.29 -11.12
C GLU A 29 11.54 -10.47 -11.65
N PHE A 30 10.50 -10.27 -10.84
CA PHE A 30 9.31 -9.54 -11.25
C PHE A 30 9.39 -8.04 -10.95
N ARG A 31 10.35 -7.58 -10.13
CA ARG A 31 10.52 -6.15 -9.83
C ARG A 31 10.72 -5.32 -11.09
N ASP A 32 11.56 -5.80 -12.01
CA ASP A 32 11.86 -5.10 -13.26
C ASP A 32 10.66 -5.06 -14.23
N LEU A 33 9.65 -5.91 -14.05
CA LEU A 33 8.45 -5.93 -14.89
C LEU A 33 7.47 -4.81 -14.53
N TRP A 34 7.27 -4.56 -13.23
CA TRP A 34 6.27 -3.59 -12.78
C TRP A 34 6.87 -2.23 -12.41
N TRP A 35 8.16 -2.17 -12.06
CA TRP A 35 8.83 -0.91 -11.72
C TRP A 35 8.69 0.18 -12.80
N PRO A 36 8.76 -0.11 -14.11
CA PRO A 36 8.59 0.91 -15.15
C PRO A 36 7.14 1.39 -15.33
N MET A 37 6.15 0.72 -14.72
CA MET A 37 4.74 1.02 -14.94
C MET A 37 4.29 2.33 -14.25
N LEU A 38 5.02 2.77 -13.23
CA LEU A 38 4.79 4.03 -12.52
C LEU A 38 6.13 4.65 -12.12
N ASP A 39 6.13 5.95 -11.85
CA ASP A 39 7.30 6.64 -11.32
C ASP A 39 7.45 6.39 -9.81
N PHE A 40 7.75 5.14 -9.43
CA PHE A 40 7.77 4.71 -8.04
C PHE A 40 8.71 5.56 -7.17
N ALA A 41 9.84 6.01 -7.74
CA ALA A 41 10.86 6.78 -7.04
C ALA A 41 10.38 8.18 -6.62
N ASN A 42 9.48 8.81 -7.39
CA ASN A 42 8.97 10.14 -7.09
C ASN A 42 7.61 10.12 -6.38
N ILE A 43 6.84 9.03 -6.57
CA ILE A 43 5.50 8.88 -5.99
C ILE A 43 5.57 8.40 -4.54
N PHE A 44 6.32 7.33 -4.27
CA PHE A 44 6.32 6.66 -2.97
C PHE A 44 7.53 7.05 -2.15
N ASP A 45 7.31 7.25 -0.85
CA ASP A 45 8.35 7.56 0.13
C ASP A 45 9.11 6.30 0.55
N ASP A 46 8.50 5.12 0.40
CA ASP A 46 9.17 3.84 0.64
C ASP A 46 8.57 2.68 -0.17
N VAL A 47 9.40 1.68 -0.45
CA VAL A 47 8.99 0.40 -1.05
C VAL A 47 9.54 -0.74 -0.18
N VAL A 48 8.62 -1.49 0.42
CA VAL A 48 8.90 -2.71 1.19
C VAL A 48 8.53 -3.91 0.32
N ASP A 49 9.56 -4.48 -0.32
CA ASP A 49 9.44 -5.72 -1.10
C ASP A 49 9.79 -6.92 -0.23
N SER A 50 8.90 -7.92 -0.18
CA SER A 50 9.08 -9.13 0.62
C SER A 50 10.38 -9.87 0.35
N HIS A 51 10.85 -9.87 -0.91
CA HIS A 51 12.08 -10.58 -1.25
C HIS A 51 13.32 -9.91 -0.63
N GLU A 52 13.26 -8.58 -0.44
CA GLU A 52 14.40 -7.80 0.06
C GLU A 52 14.49 -7.91 1.58
N VAL A 53 13.33 -7.93 2.25
CA VAL A 53 13.26 -7.92 3.72
C VAL A 53 13.15 -9.32 4.34
N GLY A 54 12.98 -10.38 3.54
CA GLY A 54 12.89 -11.76 4.02
C GLY A 54 11.62 -12.08 4.82
N MET A 55 10.60 -11.23 4.71
CA MET A 55 9.30 -11.35 5.37
C MET A 55 8.22 -11.20 4.31
N ARG A 56 7.01 -11.67 4.55
CA ARG A 56 5.89 -11.49 3.61
C ARG A 56 4.58 -11.29 4.34
N LYS A 57 3.64 -10.60 3.69
CA LYS A 57 2.23 -10.61 4.13
C LYS A 57 1.69 -12.05 4.08
N PRO A 58 0.88 -12.49 5.04
CA PRO A 58 0.25 -11.71 6.12
C PRO A 58 1.02 -11.72 7.47
N ASN A 59 2.34 -11.95 7.48
CA ASN A 59 3.11 -11.92 8.73
C ASN A 59 3.09 -10.50 9.34
N ARG A 60 2.65 -10.38 10.59
CA ARG A 60 2.62 -9.13 11.38
C ARG A 60 3.90 -8.28 11.24
N ALA A 61 5.07 -8.91 11.26
CA ALA A 61 6.35 -8.22 11.26
C ALA A 61 6.57 -7.32 10.02
N ILE A 62 6.02 -7.68 8.85
CA ILE A 62 6.23 -6.85 7.65
C ILE A 62 5.43 -5.54 7.71
N TYR A 63 4.23 -5.58 8.31
CA TYR A 63 3.42 -4.37 8.49
C TYR A 63 4.07 -3.42 9.50
N GLU A 64 4.60 -3.95 10.61
CA GLU A 64 5.33 -3.18 11.61
C GLU A 64 6.60 -2.55 11.03
N LEU A 65 7.34 -3.30 10.20
CA LEU A 65 8.49 -2.78 9.46
C LEU A 65 8.11 -1.62 8.52
N THR A 66 7.02 -1.78 7.74
CA THR A 66 6.54 -0.73 6.84
C THR A 66 6.14 0.53 7.61
N LEU A 67 5.39 0.40 8.70
CA LEU A 67 5.01 1.54 9.56
C LEU A 67 6.24 2.25 10.13
N HIS A 68 7.22 1.49 10.62
CA HIS A 68 8.47 2.03 11.15
C HIS A 68 9.26 2.80 10.08
N ARG A 69 9.44 2.23 8.88
CA ARG A 69 10.18 2.90 7.79
C ARG A 69 9.47 4.16 7.29
N LEU A 70 8.13 4.13 7.23
CA LEU A 70 7.34 5.31 6.89
C LEU A 70 7.26 6.33 8.03
N GLY A 71 7.57 5.96 9.27
CA GLY A 71 7.41 6.81 10.45
C GLY A 71 5.94 7.17 10.72
N VAL A 72 5.04 6.20 10.55
CA VAL A 72 3.58 6.37 10.69
C VAL A 72 3.04 5.46 11.79
N GLU A 73 2.17 6.01 12.63
CA GLU A 73 1.42 5.24 13.62
C GLU A 73 0.36 4.36 12.94
N ALA A 74 0.16 3.12 13.40
CA ALA A 74 -0.76 2.16 12.76
C ALA A 74 -2.17 2.74 12.54
N HIS A 75 -2.75 3.36 13.57
CA HIS A 75 -4.09 3.96 13.52
C HIS A 75 -4.20 5.19 12.60
N ARG A 76 -3.08 5.67 12.04
CA ARG A 76 -3.02 6.76 11.04
C ARG A 76 -2.70 6.25 9.64
N ALA A 77 -2.59 4.94 9.45
CA ALA A 77 -2.30 4.32 8.16
C ALA A 77 -3.55 3.63 7.60
N ALA A 78 -3.66 3.62 6.27
CA ALA A 78 -4.59 2.77 5.52
C ALA A 78 -3.79 1.84 4.62
N PHE A 79 -4.22 0.58 4.53
CA PHE A 79 -3.57 -0.45 3.72
C PHE A 79 -4.58 -1.08 2.75
N LEU A 80 -4.25 -1.05 1.46
CA LEU A 80 -5.08 -1.56 0.37
C LEU A 80 -4.45 -2.83 -0.18
N ASP A 81 -5.24 -3.91 -0.27
CA ASP A 81 -4.77 -5.19 -0.80
C ASP A 81 -5.94 -6.00 -1.37
N ASP A 82 -5.68 -6.83 -2.37
CA ASP A 82 -6.66 -7.69 -3.04
C ASP A 82 -6.89 -9.01 -2.30
N ALA A 83 -5.98 -9.42 -1.41
CA ALA A 83 -6.15 -10.60 -0.58
C ALA A 83 -6.72 -10.23 0.79
N GLN A 84 -7.96 -10.67 1.07
CA GLN A 84 -8.63 -10.43 2.37
C GLN A 84 -7.76 -10.82 3.58
N SER A 85 -7.00 -11.92 3.50
CA SER A 85 -6.09 -12.33 4.59
C SER A 85 -4.99 -11.29 4.91
N ASN A 86 -4.52 -10.53 3.92
CA ASN A 86 -3.55 -9.46 4.13
C ASN A 86 -4.21 -8.24 4.77
N VAL A 87 -5.46 -7.95 4.40
CA VAL A 87 -6.28 -6.87 4.94
C VAL A 87 -6.61 -7.13 6.42
N ASP A 88 -6.99 -8.36 6.74
CA ASP A 88 -7.29 -8.78 8.10
C ASP A 88 -6.05 -8.69 9.00
N ALA A 89 -4.89 -9.12 8.49
CA ALA A 89 -3.63 -9.03 9.22
C ALA A 89 -3.17 -7.57 9.45
N ALA A 90 -3.37 -6.69 8.45
CA ALA A 90 -3.14 -5.26 8.63
C ALA A 90 -4.06 -4.67 9.71
N SER A 91 -5.33 -5.06 9.70
CA SER A 91 -6.31 -4.62 10.71
C SER A 91 -5.95 -5.10 12.11
N ALA A 92 -5.43 -6.33 12.24
CA ALA A 92 -4.98 -6.88 13.51
C ALA A 92 -3.76 -6.17 14.12
N VAL A 93 -2.99 -5.41 13.32
CA VAL A 93 -1.91 -4.54 13.80
C VAL A 93 -2.34 -3.08 14.01
N GLY A 94 -3.63 -2.77 13.81
CA GLY A 94 -4.20 -1.44 14.04
C GLY A 94 -4.21 -0.53 12.82
N ILE A 95 -3.89 -1.03 11.62
CA ILE A 95 -3.98 -0.29 10.36
C ILE A 95 -5.42 -0.33 9.84
N HIS A 96 -5.89 0.72 9.16
CA HIS A 96 -7.15 0.65 8.43
C HIS A 96 -6.99 -0.24 7.19
N GLY A 97 -7.30 -1.53 7.33
CA GLY A 97 -7.33 -2.47 6.21
C GLY A 97 -8.53 -2.20 5.29
N ILE A 98 -8.26 -2.11 3.98
CA ILE A 98 -9.26 -1.89 2.94
C ILE A 98 -9.06 -2.95 1.86
N TRP A 99 -10.07 -3.80 1.68
CA TRP A 99 -10.05 -4.79 0.61
C TRP A 99 -10.34 -4.14 -0.74
N VAL A 100 -9.57 -4.53 -1.76
CA VAL A 100 -9.71 -4.08 -3.14
C VAL A 100 -10.17 -5.27 -3.97
N ASP A 101 -11.39 -5.22 -4.49
CA ASP A 101 -11.87 -6.21 -5.44
C ASP A 101 -11.54 -5.78 -6.89
N ILE A 102 -12.19 -6.40 -7.88
CA ILE A 102 -11.97 -6.09 -9.31
C ILE A 102 -12.32 -4.61 -9.62
N ASP A 103 -13.34 -4.06 -8.95
CA ASP A 103 -13.74 -2.67 -9.04
C ASP A 103 -13.21 -1.88 -7.83
N PRO A 104 -12.13 -1.09 -7.99
CA PRO A 104 -11.53 -0.39 -6.86
C PRO A 104 -12.36 0.79 -6.37
N THR A 105 -13.53 1.09 -6.96
CA THR A 105 -14.33 2.28 -6.64
C THR A 105 -14.63 2.39 -5.14
N HIS A 106 -15.07 1.31 -4.50
CA HIS A 106 -15.36 1.31 -3.07
C HIS A 106 -14.10 1.58 -2.22
N ALA A 107 -12.98 0.93 -2.57
CA ALA A 107 -11.72 1.13 -1.87
C ALA A 107 -11.21 2.57 -2.03
N VAL A 108 -11.29 3.14 -3.24
CA VAL A 108 -10.89 4.52 -3.54
C VAL A 108 -11.72 5.52 -2.74
N GLN A 109 -13.05 5.35 -2.71
CA GLN A 109 -13.94 6.19 -1.90
C GLN A 109 -13.61 6.11 -0.41
N ARG A 110 -13.32 4.89 0.09
CA ARG A 110 -12.97 4.69 1.49
C ARG A 110 -11.67 5.41 1.87
N VAL A 111 -10.66 5.38 1.01
CA VAL A 111 -9.40 6.12 1.24
C VAL A 111 -9.63 7.63 1.23
N ARG A 112 -10.38 8.15 0.26
CA ARG A 112 -10.72 9.58 0.21
C ARG A 112 -11.40 10.06 1.48
N GLN A 113 -12.37 9.29 1.99
CA GLN A 113 -13.01 9.57 3.28
C GLN A 113 -12.01 9.60 4.45
N LEU A 114 -11.09 8.64 4.54
CA LEU A 114 -10.08 8.59 5.60
C LEU A 114 -9.07 9.74 5.49
N ALA A 115 -8.73 10.14 4.26
CA ALA A 115 -7.79 11.22 3.98
C ALA A 115 -8.42 12.62 4.05
N ASN A 116 -9.75 12.72 4.23
CA ASN A 116 -10.53 13.95 4.11
C ASN A 116 -10.35 14.65 2.74
N LEU A 117 -10.37 13.86 1.66
CA LEU A 117 -10.27 14.29 0.26
C LEU A 117 -11.56 14.06 -0.53
#